data_AF-A0A194QNS5-F1
#
_entry.id   AF-A0A194QNS5-F1
#
_cell.length_a   1.000
_cell.length_b   1.000
_cell.length_c   1.000
_cell.angle_alpha   90.00
_cell.angle_beta   90.00
_cell.angle_gamma   90.00
#
_symmetry.space_group_name_H-M   'P 1'
#
loop_
_entity.id
_entity.type
_entity.pdbx_description
1 polymer ?
#
loop_
_entity_poly.entity_id
_entity_poly.type
_entity_poly.pdbx_seq_one_letter_code
_entity_poly.pdbx_strand_id
1 'polypeptide(L)'
;MCRNVIPNDYLNNPVLLSHDKNSEENRNQDYQWYYEGGNGWWKYDRRSNSYLEELYNKGEKEGSLLLAGNLYRIDFEKNIQIRVSDQTKTRKIRRDTPFLPAKGIAGIIVSSSIDNVASTDIQVIEDAERDERLIQALKLLMITLQMKIPFPKWFHLDLSAISRRALCNQMNWRFCLRQTCYRFNSNMSKTSTKTSKINKKAITSSDVYKPVGPYSQAVLTDKTLYVSGVLGLDTQSNMICGIEGQTRQALNNLKSILEAGESSLQGVLKTTILLTSMDDFPCVNKVYAEFFTEVYPARSTFQVVKLPLNALIEIEAIALIGIKEVACPCSR
;
A
#
# COMPACT_ATOMS: atom_id res chain seq x y z
N MET A 1 -4.90 -28.00 14.23
CA MET A 1 -4.52 -28.40 12.85
C MET A 1 -3.14 -27.89 12.43
N CYS A 2 -2.78 -26.62 12.63
CA CYS A 2 -1.51 -26.08 12.09
C CYS A 2 -0.21 -26.51 12.82
N ARG A 3 -0.21 -27.52 13.69
CA ARG A 3 1.00 -28.01 14.42
C ARG A 3 1.03 -29.52 14.70
N ASN A 4 0.08 -30.31 14.19
CA ASN A 4 0.08 -31.77 14.34
C ASN A 4 0.38 -32.42 13.00
N VAL A 5 0.97 -33.62 13.02
CA VAL A 5 1.13 -34.47 11.83
C VAL A 5 -0.27 -34.71 11.24
N ILE A 6 -0.42 -34.39 9.96
CA ILE A 6 -1.67 -34.62 9.23
C ILE A 6 -1.84 -36.14 9.08
N PRO A 7 -2.95 -36.74 9.55
CA PRO A 7 -3.21 -38.16 9.35
C PRO A 7 -3.23 -38.53 7.86
N ASN A 8 -2.71 -39.70 7.50
CA ASN A 8 -2.66 -40.16 6.11
C ASN A 8 -4.05 -40.32 5.48
N ASP A 9 -5.09 -40.51 6.29
CA ASP A 9 -6.48 -40.66 5.86
C ASP A 9 -7.26 -39.34 5.81
N TYR A 10 -6.63 -38.20 6.11
CA TYR A 10 -7.30 -36.90 6.18
C TYR A 10 -7.99 -36.49 4.87
N LEU A 11 -7.43 -36.86 3.71
CA LEU A 11 -8.06 -36.55 2.42
C LEU A 11 -9.36 -37.34 2.20
N ASN A 12 -9.47 -38.53 2.77
CA ASN A 12 -10.63 -39.40 2.63
C ASN A 12 -11.66 -39.16 3.74
N ASN A 13 -11.20 -38.82 4.94
CA ASN A 13 -12.02 -38.52 6.11
C ASN A 13 -11.61 -37.18 6.72
N PRO A 14 -11.91 -36.04 6.05
CA PRO A 14 -11.59 -34.74 6.61
C PRO A 14 -12.42 -34.52 7.87
N VAL A 15 -11.77 -34.18 8.98
CA VAL A 15 -12.47 -33.65 10.16
C VAL A 15 -12.94 -32.25 9.81
N LEU A 16 -14.16 -32.16 9.29
CA LEU A 16 -14.83 -30.89 9.08
C LEU A 16 -15.14 -30.32 10.46
N LEU A 17 -14.67 -29.09 10.70
CA LEU A 17 -15.17 -28.32 11.82
C LEU A 17 -16.68 -28.21 11.61
N SER A 18 -17.47 -28.74 12.54
CA SER A 18 -18.90 -28.44 12.58
C SER A 18 -19.05 -26.92 12.52
N HIS A 19 -20.06 -26.45 11.79
CA HIS A 19 -20.62 -25.13 12.08
C HIS A 19 -21.20 -25.25 13.49
N ASP A 20 -20.34 -25.14 14.49
CA ASP A 20 -20.81 -25.01 15.85
C ASP A 20 -21.65 -23.75 15.85
N LYS A 21 -22.91 -23.96 16.23
CA LYS A 21 -23.79 -22.97 16.82
C LYS A 21 -23.17 -22.45 18.14
N ASN A 22 -21.92 -21.98 18.08
CA ASN A 22 -21.17 -21.37 19.17
C ASN A 22 -21.28 -19.85 19.13
N SER A 23 -22.50 -19.37 18.81
CA SER A 23 -22.98 -18.07 19.24
C SER A 23 -23.40 -18.05 20.72
N GLU A 24 -23.35 -19.19 21.44
CA GLU A 24 -23.80 -19.26 22.84
C GLU A 24 -22.78 -19.77 23.88
N GLU A 25 -21.56 -20.18 23.50
CA GLU A 25 -20.58 -20.74 24.46
C GLU A 25 -19.61 -19.74 25.14
N ASN A 26 -19.66 -18.43 24.83
CA ASN A 26 -18.81 -17.43 25.51
C ASN A 26 -19.58 -16.54 26.50
N ARG A 27 -20.48 -17.11 27.31
CA ARG A 27 -20.97 -16.42 28.51
C ARG A 27 -20.01 -16.47 29.70
N ASN A 28 -18.91 -17.24 29.62
CA ASN A 28 -17.93 -17.43 30.70
C ASN A 28 -16.48 -17.10 30.31
N GLN A 29 -16.23 -16.22 29.35
CA GLN A 29 -14.89 -15.60 29.23
C GLN A 29 -14.84 -14.38 30.14
N ASP A 30 -14.42 -14.58 31.38
CA ASP A 30 -14.36 -13.48 32.37
C ASP A 30 -13.38 -12.37 31.92
N TYR A 31 -12.34 -12.72 31.16
CA TYR A 31 -11.27 -11.81 30.79
C TYR A 31 -10.81 -11.95 29.34
N GLN A 32 -10.47 -10.80 28.76
CA GLN A 32 -9.93 -10.62 27.43
C GLN A 32 -8.63 -9.81 27.53
N TRP A 33 -7.61 -10.24 26.79
CA TRP A 33 -6.36 -9.54 26.64
C TRP A 33 -6.41 -8.57 25.45
N TYR A 34 -5.77 -7.43 25.63
CA TYR A 34 -5.69 -6.35 24.66
C TYR A 34 -4.25 -5.89 24.49
N TYR A 35 -3.94 -5.34 23.32
CA TYR A 35 -2.68 -4.65 23.05
C TYR A 35 -2.90 -3.27 22.44
N GLU A 36 -1.99 -2.35 22.76
CA GLU A 36 -2.06 -0.96 22.35
C GLU A 36 -1.73 -0.81 20.85
N GLY A 37 -2.62 -0.13 20.12
CA GLY A 37 -2.39 0.38 18.78
C GLY A 37 -2.24 1.91 18.80
N GLY A 38 -2.03 2.51 17.63
CA GLY A 38 -1.80 3.97 17.54
C GLY A 38 -2.86 4.82 18.26
N ASN A 39 -4.15 4.50 18.09
CA ASN A 39 -5.27 5.22 18.71
C ASN A 39 -6.28 4.21 19.31
N GLY A 40 -5.90 3.51 20.38
CA GLY A 40 -6.80 2.61 21.11
C GLY A 40 -6.34 1.15 21.12
N TRP A 41 -7.22 0.28 21.60
CA TRP A 41 -6.89 -1.09 21.96
C TRP A 41 -7.37 -2.10 20.92
N TRP A 42 -6.58 -3.13 20.71
CA TRP A 42 -6.92 -4.30 19.89
C TRP A 42 -7.08 -5.51 20.77
N LYS A 43 -8.09 -6.34 20.49
CA LYS A 43 -8.23 -7.65 21.13
C LYS A 43 -7.21 -8.61 20.52
N TYR A 44 -6.58 -9.45 21.33
CA TYR A 44 -5.92 -10.63 20.81
C TYR A 44 -6.98 -11.59 20.23
N ASP A 45 -6.59 -12.38 19.22
CA ASP A 45 -7.47 -13.43 18.70
C ASP A 45 -7.74 -14.49 19.78
N ARG A 46 -8.76 -15.33 19.55
CA ARG A 46 -9.22 -16.33 20.53
C ARG A 46 -8.11 -17.25 21.04
N ARG A 47 -7.19 -17.70 20.16
CA ARG A 47 -6.12 -18.64 20.55
C ARG A 47 -5.07 -17.93 21.37
N SER A 48 -4.61 -16.77 20.90
CA SER A 48 -3.65 -15.95 21.62
C SER A 48 -4.19 -15.53 22.99
N ASN A 49 -5.48 -15.14 23.07
CA ASN A 49 -6.13 -14.80 24.33
C ASN A 49 -6.11 -15.97 25.33
N SER A 50 -6.53 -17.16 24.88
CA SER A 50 -6.57 -18.36 25.73
C SER A 50 -5.18 -18.73 26.23
N TYR A 51 -4.16 -18.63 25.37
CA TYR A 51 -2.77 -18.90 25.73
C TYR A 51 -2.22 -17.91 26.77
N LEU A 52 -2.47 -16.60 26.59
CA LEU A 52 -2.03 -15.60 27.55
C LEU A 52 -2.72 -15.76 28.91
N GLU A 53 -4.01 -16.08 28.90
CA GLU A 53 -4.77 -16.32 30.12
C GLU A 53 -4.29 -17.57 30.86
N GLU A 54 -3.94 -18.65 30.14
CA GLU A 54 -3.35 -19.84 30.73
C GLU A 54 -2.00 -19.55 31.41
N LEU A 55 -1.11 -18.82 30.73
CA LEU A 55 0.19 -18.43 31.31
C LEU A 55 0.01 -17.55 32.55
N TYR A 56 -0.90 -16.58 32.47
CA TYR A 56 -1.18 -15.67 33.57
C TYR A 56 -1.74 -16.44 34.79
N ASN A 57 -2.68 -17.34 34.58
CA ASN A 57 -3.27 -18.16 35.66
C ASN A 57 -2.28 -19.16 36.26
N LYS A 58 -1.27 -19.60 35.48
CA LYS A 58 -0.14 -20.39 35.99
C LYS A 58 0.87 -19.57 36.81
N GLY A 59 0.76 -18.23 36.81
CA GLY A 59 1.69 -17.34 37.50
C GLY A 59 3.01 -17.17 36.76
N GLU A 60 3.05 -17.45 35.45
CA GLU A 60 4.23 -17.22 34.63
C GLU A 60 4.50 -15.71 34.51
N LYS A 61 5.76 -15.31 34.61
CA LYS A 61 6.16 -13.88 34.53
C LYS A 61 6.28 -13.39 33.09
N GLU A 62 6.57 -14.30 32.17
CA GLU A 62 6.74 -14.01 30.75
C GLU A 62 6.12 -15.08 29.85
N GLY A 63 5.83 -14.70 28.61
CA GLY A 63 5.27 -15.59 27.59
C GLY A 63 5.80 -15.29 26.20
N SER A 64 5.75 -16.26 25.29
CA SER A 64 6.16 -16.07 23.89
C SER A 64 4.96 -16.18 22.95
N LEU A 65 4.74 -15.18 22.10
CA LEU A 65 3.59 -15.12 21.20
C LEU A 65 4.03 -14.85 19.76
N LEU A 66 3.57 -15.65 18.81
CA LEU A 66 3.84 -15.45 17.38
C LEU A 66 2.66 -14.74 16.73
N LEU A 67 2.86 -13.50 16.27
CA LEU A 67 1.82 -12.68 15.63
C LEU A 67 2.31 -12.15 14.29
N ALA A 68 1.54 -12.41 13.22
CA ALA A 68 1.83 -11.95 11.86
C ALA A 68 3.31 -12.18 11.43
N GLY A 69 3.83 -13.39 11.71
CA GLY A 69 5.21 -13.78 11.36
C GLY A 69 6.29 -13.23 12.30
N ASN A 70 5.93 -12.54 13.39
CA ASN A 70 6.88 -11.96 14.33
C ASN A 70 6.74 -12.56 15.73
N LEU A 71 7.87 -12.89 16.34
CA LEU A 71 7.91 -13.39 17.71
C LEU A 71 7.92 -12.22 18.70
N TYR A 72 7.01 -12.26 19.66
CA TYR A 72 6.87 -11.30 20.74
C TYR A 72 7.11 -11.99 22.08
N ARG A 73 7.85 -11.31 22.96
CA ARG A 73 7.92 -11.65 24.38
C ARG A 73 6.92 -10.78 25.13
N ILE A 74 6.08 -11.42 25.92
CA ILE A 74 5.10 -10.80 26.81
C ILE A 74 5.71 -10.75 28.19
N ASP A 75 5.74 -9.58 28.81
CA ASP A 75 6.16 -9.35 30.19
C ASP A 75 4.91 -8.95 30.98
N PHE A 76 4.41 -9.87 31.82
CA PHE A 76 3.17 -9.69 32.57
C PHE A 76 3.35 -8.74 33.76
N GLU A 77 4.56 -8.65 34.32
CA GLU A 77 4.86 -7.73 35.42
C GLU A 77 4.82 -6.27 34.94
N LYS A 78 5.36 -6.01 33.74
CA LYS A 78 5.35 -4.67 33.11
C LYS A 78 4.13 -4.40 32.25
N ASN A 79 3.31 -5.41 31.97
CA ASN A 79 2.19 -5.33 31.03
C ASN A 79 2.61 -4.78 29.67
N ILE A 80 3.67 -5.35 29.08
CA ILE A 80 4.15 -4.99 27.75
C ILE A 80 4.39 -6.21 26.88
N GLN A 81 4.21 -6.05 25.57
CA GLN A 81 4.74 -6.95 24.55
C GLN A 81 5.95 -6.30 23.88
N ILE A 82 7.00 -7.08 23.63
CA ILE A 82 8.26 -6.64 23.03
C ILE A 82 8.56 -7.56 21.85
N ARG A 83 8.84 -6.99 20.66
CA ARG A 83 9.27 -7.81 19.52
C ARG A 83 10.68 -8.34 19.78
N VAL A 84 10.88 -9.65 19.67
CA VAL A 84 12.17 -10.29 19.99
C VAL A 84 13.30 -9.80 19.07
N SER A 85 13.00 -9.60 17.78
CA SER A 85 13.97 -9.10 16.80
C SER A 85 14.34 -7.62 16.95
N ASP A 86 13.48 -6.82 17.60
CA ASP A 86 13.65 -5.38 17.75
C ASP A 86 13.01 -4.93 19.08
N GLN A 87 13.85 -4.79 20.10
CA GLN A 87 13.43 -4.47 21.46
C GLN A 87 12.85 -3.05 21.59
N THR A 88 13.05 -2.17 20.59
CA THR A 88 12.43 -0.83 20.59
C THR A 88 10.93 -0.90 20.27
N LYS A 89 10.46 -1.98 19.63
CA LYS A 89 9.06 -2.20 19.30
C LYS A 89 8.33 -2.82 20.48
N THR A 90 7.98 -1.95 21.42
CA THR A 90 7.18 -2.28 22.59
C THR A 90 5.76 -1.75 22.44
N ARG A 91 4.79 -2.47 23.01
CA ARG A 91 3.39 -2.01 23.13
C ARG A 91 2.87 -2.40 24.50
N LYS A 92 2.04 -1.55 25.09
CA LYS A 92 1.33 -1.93 26.31
C LYS A 92 0.32 -3.01 26.01
N ILE A 93 0.14 -3.90 26.97
CA ILE A 93 -0.93 -4.89 26.98
C ILE A 93 -1.79 -4.69 28.23
N ARG A 94 -3.00 -5.21 28.21
CA ARG A 94 -3.85 -5.23 29.41
C ARG A 94 -4.80 -6.40 29.38
N ARG A 95 -5.19 -6.84 30.57
CA ARG A 95 -6.26 -7.81 30.82
C ARG A 95 -7.48 -7.06 31.35
N ASP A 96 -8.63 -7.24 30.72
CA ASP A 96 -9.85 -6.51 31.06
C ASP A 96 -11.10 -7.34 30.70
N THR A 97 -12.28 -6.80 30.96
CA THR A 97 -13.55 -7.40 30.57
C THR A 97 -13.70 -7.45 29.03
N PRO A 98 -14.36 -8.47 28.46
CA PRO A 98 -14.55 -8.58 27.01
C PRO A 98 -15.31 -7.42 26.36
N PHE A 99 -16.07 -6.66 27.15
CA PHE A 99 -16.91 -5.54 26.71
C PHE A 99 -16.15 -4.23 26.49
N LEU A 100 -14.89 -4.18 26.92
CA LEU A 100 -14.05 -3.02 26.74
C LEU A 100 -13.94 -2.62 25.24
N PRO A 101 -14.12 -1.33 24.90
CA PRO A 101 -14.07 -0.85 23.53
C PRO A 101 -12.72 -1.19 22.89
N ALA A 102 -12.79 -1.83 21.72
CA ALA A 102 -11.63 -2.16 20.91
C ALA A 102 -11.89 -1.91 19.44
N LYS A 103 -10.82 -1.59 18.73
CA LYS A 103 -10.84 -1.34 17.28
C LYS A 103 -11.22 -2.58 16.46
N GLY A 104 -10.99 -3.75 17.03
CA GLY A 104 -11.17 -5.03 16.37
C GLY A 104 -10.31 -6.11 17.02
N ILE A 105 -10.12 -7.21 16.29
CA ILE A 105 -9.42 -8.41 16.75
C ILE A 105 -8.18 -8.62 15.88
N ALA A 106 -7.00 -8.66 16.49
CA ALA A 106 -5.73 -8.96 15.82
C ALA A 106 -5.45 -8.12 14.55
N GLY A 107 -5.87 -6.85 14.53
CA GLY A 107 -5.72 -5.95 13.38
C GLY A 107 -6.88 -5.96 12.37
N ILE A 108 -7.87 -6.85 12.55
CA ILE A 108 -9.08 -6.92 11.72
C ILE A 108 -10.22 -6.17 12.41
N ILE A 109 -10.81 -5.20 11.70
CA ILE A 109 -11.99 -4.46 12.19
C ILE A 109 -13.21 -5.39 12.08
N VAL A 110 -13.93 -5.57 13.18
CA VAL A 110 -15.14 -6.41 13.22
C VAL A 110 -16.36 -5.49 13.13
N SER A 111 -17.29 -5.81 12.23
CA SER A 111 -18.48 -5.00 11.92
C SER A 111 -19.41 -4.74 13.11
N SER A 112 -19.36 -5.56 14.16
CA SER A 112 -20.17 -5.41 15.39
C SER A 112 -19.86 -4.15 16.21
N SER A 113 -18.79 -3.41 15.88
CA SER A 113 -18.47 -2.13 16.52
C SER A 113 -19.16 -0.93 15.85
N ILE A 114 -19.89 -1.14 14.76
CA ILE A 114 -20.60 -0.10 14.01
C ILE A 114 -21.96 0.22 14.66
N ASP A 115 -22.53 -0.72 15.43
CA ASP A 115 -23.90 -0.60 15.94
C ASP A 115 -24.04 0.20 17.24
N ASN A 116 -22.95 0.48 17.96
CA ASN A 116 -22.97 1.27 19.21
C ASN A 116 -22.64 2.76 19.03
N VAL A 117 -22.59 3.24 17.78
CA VAL A 117 -22.58 4.70 17.46
C VAL A 117 -23.93 5.14 16.88
N ALA A 118 -24.87 4.21 16.69
CA ALA A 118 -26.21 4.48 16.19
C ALA A 118 -27.16 5.00 17.29
N SER A 119 -26.73 6.03 18.03
CA SER A 119 -27.64 6.85 18.85
C SER A 119 -27.01 8.20 19.19
N THR A 120 -26.48 8.90 18.18
CA THR A 120 -26.37 10.36 18.18
C THR A 120 -26.29 10.80 16.73
N ASP A 121 -27.39 11.39 16.27
CA ASP A 121 -27.61 12.18 15.05
C ASP A 121 -26.42 12.31 14.08
N ILE A 122 -26.44 11.51 13.02
CA ILE A 122 -25.73 11.85 11.78
C ILE A 122 -26.80 12.33 10.80
N GLN A 123 -27.00 13.65 10.80
CA GLN A 123 -27.59 14.33 9.66
C GLN A 123 -26.69 14.06 8.46
N VAL A 124 -27.28 13.41 7.45
CA VAL A 124 -26.79 13.43 6.07
C VAL A 124 -26.71 14.90 5.66
N ILE A 125 -25.49 15.43 5.52
CA ILE A 125 -25.26 16.69 4.81
C ILE A 125 -24.43 16.34 3.59
N GLU A 126 -25.03 16.60 2.44
CA GLU A 126 -24.48 16.52 1.10
C GLU A 126 -23.26 17.46 0.99
N ASP A 127 -22.07 16.89 0.74
CA ASP A 127 -20.84 17.65 0.48
C ASP A 127 -20.80 18.14 -0.98
N ALA A 128 -21.69 19.08 -1.33
CA ALA A 128 -21.68 19.76 -2.63
C ALA A 128 -21.78 21.31 -2.57
N GLU A 129 -21.85 21.94 -1.39
CA GLU A 129 -22.09 23.41 -1.29
C GLU A 129 -21.02 24.21 -0.52
N ARG A 130 -19.83 23.66 -0.26
CA ARG A 130 -18.80 24.35 0.56
C ARG A 130 -17.79 25.18 -0.23
N ASP A 131 -17.74 25.08 -1.56
CA ASP A 131 -16.74 25.79 -2.39
C ASP A 131 -17.17 27.18 -2.87
N GLU A 132 -18.46 27.53 -2.86
CA GLU A 132 -18.91 28.84 -3.36
C GLU A 132 -18.68 29.98 -2.36
N ARG A 133 -18.84 29.73 -1.05
CA ARG A 133 -18.71 30.76 -0.01
C ARG A 133 -17.27 31.19 0.24
N LEU A 134 -16.30 30.28 0.07
CA LEU A 134 -14.87 30.57 0.17
C LEU A 134 -14.38 31.40 -1.01
N ILE A 135 -14.89 31.13 -2.22
CA ILE A 135 -14.60 31.92 -3.42
C ILE A 135 -15.27 33.31 -3.32
N GLN A 136 -16.48 33.42 -2.75
CA GLN A 136 -17.15 34.70 -2.52
C GLN A 136 -16.43 35.55 -1.46
N ALA A 137 -15.94 34.93 -0.37
CA ALA A 137 -15.20 35.61 0.69
C ALA A 137 -13.81 36.08 0.22
N LEU A 138 -13.11 35.28 -0.60
CA LEU A 138 -11.85 35.68 -1.22
C LEU A 138 -12.04 36.78 -2.28
N LYS A 139 -13.15 36.74 -3.05
CA LYS A 139 -13.52 37.84 -3.96
C LYS A 139 -13.84 39.13 -3.21
N LEU A 140 -14.55 39.07 -2.07
CA LEU A 140 -14.82 40.26 -1.25
C LEU A 140 -13.56 40.83 -0.59
N LEU A 141 -12.64 39.98 -0.12
CA LEU A 141 -11.38 40.42 0.49
C LEU A 141 -10.47 41.12 -0.53
N MET A 142 -10.50 40.68 -1.79
CA MET A 142 -9.76 41.33 -2.89
C MET A 142 -10.41 42.64 -3.35
N ILE A 143 -11.74 42.77 -3.26
CA ILE A 143 -12.45 44.01 -3.62
C ILE A 143 -12.32 45.09 -2.53
N THR A 144 -12.16 44.72 -1.25
CA THR A 144 -11.96 45.70 -0.15
C THR A 144 -10.55 46.28 -0.04
N LEU A 145 -9.57 45.77 -0.80
CA LEU A 145 -8.18 46.27 -0.79
C LEU A 145 -7.83 47.22 -1.95
N GLN A 146 -8.81 47.61 -2.77
CA GLN A 146 -8.63 48.65 -3.80
C GLN A 146 -9.58 49.83 -3.55
N MET A 147 -8.99 50.95 -3.09
CA MET A 147 -9.46 52.35 -3.08
C MET A 147 -8.95 52.95 -1.75
N LYS A 148 -8.09 53.96 -1.62
CA LYS A 148 -7.60 55.07 -2.45
C LYS A 148 -6.35 55.61 -1.71
N ILE A 149 -5.34 56.09 -2.43
CA ILE A 149 -4.56 57.33 -2.20
C ILE A 149 -3.51 57.42 -3.33
N PRO A 150 -3.22 58.63 -3.86
CA PRO A 150 -3.08 58.86 -5.29
C PRO A 150 -1.63 58.82 -5.79
N PHE A 151 -1.46 58.44 -7.06
CA PHE A 151 -0.24 58.64 -7.83
C PHE A 151 -0.07 60.12 -8.22
N PRO A 152 1.16 60.66 -8.12
CA PRO A 152 1.71 61.51 -9.16
C PRO A 152 2.70 60.72 -10.01
N LYS A 153 2.69 61.04 -11.31
CA LYS A 153 3.64 60.62 -12.33
C LYS A 153 5.08 61.00 -11.94
N TRP A 154 6.04 60.37 -12.63
CA TRP A 154 7.39 60.85 -13.00
C TRP A 154 8.51 59.83 -12.71
N PHE A 155 9.24 59.53 -13.78
CA PHE A 155 10.61 58.98 -13.91
C PHE A 155 10.92 57.48 -13.76
N HIS A 156 11.49 56.98 -14.87
CA HIS A 156 12.42 55.85 -15.00
C HIS A 156 13.45 55.79 -13.87
N LEU A 157 13.81 54.58 -13.41
CA LEU A 157 15.20 54.10 -13.48
C LEU A 157 15.32 52.63 -13.04
N ASP A 158 16.02 51.91 -13.90
CA ASP A 158 16.71 50.64 -13.68
C ASP A 158 17.74 50.79 -12.54
N LEU A 159 18.04 49.71 -11.83
CA LEU A 159 19.39 49.32 -11.36
C LEU A 159 19.35 48.26 -10.26
N SER A 160 19.99 47.15 -10.60
CA SER A 160 20.70 46.22 -9.74
C SER A 160 21.53 46.85 -8.61
N ALA A 161 21.68 46.04 -7.55
CA ALA A 161 22.79 45.99 -6.59
C ALA A 161 22.70 46.78 -5.28
N ILE A 162 23.50 46.27 -4.33
CA ILE A 162 23.86 46.75 -2.97
C ILE A 162 23.09 46.01 -1.87
N SER A 163 23.57 44.87 -1.33
CA SER A 163 24.77 44.63 -0.50
C SER A 163 24.80 45.34 0.86
N ARG A 164 24.48 44.54 1.90
CA ARG A 164 25.13 44.37 3.22
C ARG A 164 25.43 45.58 4.13
N ARG A 165 25.07 45.33 5.40
CA ARG A 165 25.65 45.72 6.71
C ARG A 165 25.06 46.97 7.39
N ALA A 166 24.39 46.68 8.51
CA ALA A 166 24.34 47.50 9.72
C ALA A 166 24.23 46.50 10.90
N LEU A 167 25.27 46.39 11.73
CA LEU A 167 25.41 47.02 13.05
C LEU A 167 24.99 46.06 14.18
N CYS A 168 25.96 45.57 14.95
CA CYS A 168 25.85 45.66 16.41
C CYS A 168 27.23 45.58 17.06
N ASN A 169 27.48 46.57 17.91
CA ASN A 169 28.73 46.92 18.56
C ASN A 169 28.81 46.26 19.95
N GLN A 170 30.06 45.98 20.36
CA GLN A 170 30.63 46.12 21.70
C GLN A 170 30.00 45.39 22.89
N MET A 171 30.76 44.48 23.50
CA MET A 171 31.22 44.64 24.89
C MET A 171 32.40 43.70 25.22
N ASN A 172 33.37 44.26 25.95
CA ASN A 172 34.62 43.64 26.38
C ASN A 172 34.43 42.69 27.57
N TRP A 173 35.08 41.52 27.54
CA TRP A 173 35.85 41.02 28.69
C TRP A 173 36.97 40.08 28.22
N ARG A 174 38.19 40.42 28.61
CA ARG A 174 39.37 39.54 28.59
C ARG A 174 39.49 38.94 29.99
N PHE A 175 39.51 37.61 30.14
CA PHE A 175 40.43 36.89 31.04
C PHE A 175 40.33 35.37 30.84
N CYS A 176 41.51 34.73 30.79
CA CYS A 176 41.81 33.34 31.15
C CYS A 176 40.96 32.18 30.58
N LEU A 177 41.53 31.40 29.66
CA LEU A 177 42.23 30.14 29.98
C LEU A 177 42.53 29.37 28.69
N ARG A 178 43.78 28.93 28.56
CA ARG A 178 44.19 27.90 27.60
C ARG A 178 43.40 26.63 27.92
N GLN A 179 42.42 26.32 27.07
CA GLN A 179 41.93 24.96 26.94
C GLN A 179 41.76 24.65 25.47
N THR A 180 42.41 23.58 25.08
CA THR A 180 42.42 22.94 23.77
C THR A 180 40.99 22.52 23.43
N CYS A 181 40.20 23.45 22.90
CA CYS A 181 38.94 23.12 22.24
C CYS A 181 39.30 22.46 20.92
N TYR A 182 39.30 21.12 20.91
CA TYR A 182 39.03 20.35 19.70
C TYR A 182 37.83 21.01 19.02
N ARG A 183 38.06 21.56 17.83
CA ARG A 183 37.03 22.14 16.98
C ARG A 183 36.17 20.95 16.53
N PHE A 184 35.18 20.61 17.35
CA PHE A 184 34.10 19.72 16.94
C PHE A 184 33.42 20.44 15.79
N ASN A 185 33.74 19.98 14.58
CA ASN A 185 33.19 20.53 13.35
C ASN A 185 31.70 20.15 13.36
N SER A 186 30.86 21.02 13.92
CA SER A 186 29.41 20.89 13.88
C SER A 186 28.91 21.21 12.47
N ASN A 187 29.42 20.49 11.48
CA ASN A 187 28.69 20.23 10.25
C ASN A 187 27.78 19.03 10.52
N MET A 188 26.84 19.18 11.45
CA MET A 188 25.58 18.45 11.33
C MET A 188 24.88 19.05 10.12
N SER A 189 25.22 18.50 8.95
CA SER A 189 24.35 18.54 7.79
C SER A 189 22.96 18.23 8.28
N LYS A 190 22.06 19.21 8.21
CA LYS A 190 20.64 18.97 8.37
C LYS A 190 20.29 18.00 7.26
N THR A 191 20.29 16.70 7.57
CA THR A 191 19.69 15.68 6.72
C THR A 191 18.20 15.93 6.79
N SER A 192 17.76 16.93 6.01
CA SER A 192 16.39 17.03 5.54
C SER A 192 16.12 15.69 4.89
N THR A 193 15.36 14.85 5.58
CA THR A 193 14.72 13.69 4.99
C THR A 193 13.76 14.22 3.94
N LYS A 194 14.27 14.51 2.74
CA LYS A 194 13.47 14.69 1.54
C LYS A 194 12.75 13.37 1.36
N THR A 195 11.50 13.30 1.77
CA THR A 195 10.56 12.30 1.27
C THR A 195 10.58 12.42 -0.25
N SER A 196 11.28 11.51 -0.91
CA SER A 196 11.31 11.40 -2.36
C SER A 196 9.87 11.11 -2.81
N LYS A 197 9.24 12.09 -3.44
CA LYS A 197 7.90 11.94 -3.99
C LYS A 197 7.97 10.87 -5.07
N ILE A 198 7.28 9.75 -4.87
CA ILE A 198 7.15 8.69 -5.88
C ILE A 198 6.32 9.27 -7.03
N ASN A 199 6.90 9.34 -8.22
CA ASN A 199 6.21 9.81 -9.42
C ASN A 199 5.59 8.60 -10.14
N LYS A 200 4.25 8.57 -10.18
CA LYS A 200 3.50 7.64 -11.01
C LYS A 200 2.96 8.34 -12.25
N LYS A 201 3.10 7.71 -13.42
CA LYS A 201 2.60 8.19 -14.72
C LYS A 201 1.65 7.14 -15.30
N ALA A 202 0.44 7.55 -15.64
CA ALA A 202 -0.48 6.69 -16.39
C ALA A 202 0.01 6.56 -17.83
N ILE A 203 -0.03 5.33 -18.36
CA ILE A 203 0.31 5.00 -19.74
C ILE A 203 -0.98 4.67 -20.49
N THR A 204 -1.09 5.23 -21.69
CA THR A 204 -2.23 5.02 -22.60
C THR A 204 -1.70 4.79 -24.00
N SER A 205 -2.13 3.70 -24.64
CA SER A 205 -1.94 3.39 -26.04
C SER A 205 -3.23 3.66 -26.81
N SER A 206 -3.12 4.31 -27.98
CA SER A 206 -4.24 4.52 -28.91
C SER A 206 -4.68 3.23 -29.61
N ASP A 207 -3.78 2.23 -29.65
CA ASP A 207 -3.97 0.99 -30.40
C ASP A 207 -4.64 -0.09 -29.54
N VAL A 208 -5.10 0.28 -28.33
CA VAL A 208 -5.79 -0.61 -27.40
C VAL A 208 -7.06 0.07 -26.91
N TYR A 209 -8.11 -0.73 -26.72
CA TYR A 209 -9.40 -0.28 -26.19
C TYR A 209 -9.26 0.57 -24.92
N LYS A 210 -10.19 1.51 -24.74
CA LYS A 210 -10.18 2.41 -23.60
C LYS A 210 -10.62 1.68 -22.32
N PRO A 211 -10.05 2.01 -21.15
CA PRO A 211 -10.52 1.48 -19.87
C PRO A 211 -12.01 1.70 -19.66
N VAL A 212 -12.74 0.65 -19.28
CA VAL A 212 -14.19 0.69 -18.98
C VAL A 212 -14.38 0.76 -17.46
N GLY A 213 -13.70 1.71 -16.80
CA GLY A 213 -13.73 1.86 -15.35
C GLY A 213 -12.61 2.75 -14.81
N PRO A 214 -12.52 2.93 -13.48
CA PRO A 214 -11.54 3.80 -12.83
C PRO A 214 -10.15 3.15 -12.74
N TYR A 215 -9.57 2.78 -13.88
CA TYR A 215 -8.23 2.20 -13.98
C TYR A 215 -7.48 2.73 -15.22
N SER A 216 -6.15 2.61 -15.22
CA SER A 216 -5.30 2.93 -16.37
C SER A 216 -4.90 1.66 -17.10
N GLN A 217 -4.61 1.72 -18.41
CA GLN A 217 -4.08 0.56 -19.14
C GLN A 217 -2.77 0.07 -18.51
N ALA A 218 -1.89 1.00 -18.15
CA ALA A 218 -0.75 0.72 -17.29
C ALA A 218 -0.35 1.95 -16.46
N VAL A 219 0.45 1.72 -15.42
CA VAL A 219 1.06 2.76 -14.59
C VAL A 219 2.56 2.53 -14.49
N LEU A 220 3.33 3.54 -14.89
CA LEU A 220 4.78 3.58 -14.74
C LEU A 220 5.14 4.26 -13.42
N THR A 221 6.02 3.65 -12.64
CA THR A 221 6.67 4.27 -11.48
C THR A 221 8.15 3.91 -11.49
N ASP A 222 9.01 4.92 -11.35
CA ASP A 222 10.46 4.80 -11.49
C ASP A 222 10.89 4.11 -12.80
N LYS A 223 11.15 2.80 -12.76
CA LYS A 223 11.49 1.96 -13.92
C LYS A 223 10.56 0.77 -14.12
N THR A 224 9.54 0.63 -13.28
CA THR A 224 8.63 -0.52 -13.27
C THR A 224 7.29 -0.10 -13.85
N LEU A 225 6.88 -0.83 -14.87
CA LEU A 225 5.60 -0.67 -15.54
C LEU A 225 4.66 -1.78 -15.05
N TYR A 226 3.54 -1.37 -14.45
CA TYR A 226 2.47 -2.27 -14.05
C TYR A 226 1.35 -2.18 -15.08
N VAL A 227 1.11 -3.29 -15.80
CA VAL A 227 0.06 -3.39 -16.82
C VAL A 227 -1.18 -4.03 -16.18
N SER A 228 -2.33 -3.40 -16.37
CA SER A 228 -3.62 -3.92 -15.92
C SER A 228 -3.99 -5.22 -16.66
N GLY A 229 -5.07 -5.86 -16.24
CA GLY A 229 -5.64 -7.01 -16.95
C GLY A 229 -5.99 -6.66 -18.40
N VAL A 230 -5.35 -7.36 -19.34
CA VAL A 230 -5.54 -7.19 -20.77
C VAL A 230 -6.41 -8.32 -21.30
N LEU A 231 -7.49 -7.95 -21.99
CA LEU A 231 -8.45 -8.84 -22.61
C LEU A 231 -8.18 -8.96 -24.12
N GLY A 232 -8.72 -10.02 -24.72
CA GLY A 232 -8.72 -10.26 -26.15
C GLY A 232 -9.75 -9.42 -26.92
N LEU A 233 -9.75 -8.10 -26.70
CA LEU A 233 -10.61 -7.14 -27.40
C LEU A 233 -9.87 -6.50 -28.58
N ASP A 234 -10.59 -6.19 -29.66
CA ASP A 234 -10.08 -5.32 -30.73
C ASP A 234 -10.03 -3.83 -30.30
N THR A 235 -9.53 -2.97 -31.18
CA THR A 235 -9.48 -1.51 -30.95
C THR A 235 -10.86 -0.86 -30.82
N GLN A 236 -11.89 -1.49 -31.37
CA GLN A 236 -13.29 -1.07 -31.30
C GLN A 236 -13.99 -1.62 -30.04
N SER A 237 -13.25 -2.30 -29.15
CA SER A 237 -13.76 -2.94 -27.93
C SER A 237 -14.68 -4.15 -28.16
N ASN A 238 -14.58 -4.83 -29.31
CA ASN A 238 -15.26 -6.09 -29.56
C ASN A 238 -14.40 -7.27 -29.12
N MET A 239 -15.03 -8.27 -28.50
CA MET A 239 -14.35 -9.51 -28.10
C MET A 239 -14.04 -10.39 -29.30
N ILE A 240 -12.79 -10.82 -29.43
CA ILE A 240 -12.39 -11.79 -30.44
C ILE A 240 -12.97 -13.16 -30.09
N CYS A 241 -13.36 -13.92 -31.11
CA CYS A 241 -13.93 -15.25 -30.93
C CYS A 241 -12.85 -16.30 -30.62
N GLY A 242 -13.17 -17.22 -29.70
CA GLY A 242 -12.35 -18.39 -29.38
C GLY A 242 -11.12 -18.08 -28.52
N ILE A 243 -10.62 -19.09 -27.81
CA ILE A 243 -9.51 -18.92 -26.88
C ILE A 243 -8.20 -18.53 -27.59
N GLU A 244 -7.90 -19.11 -28.75
CA GLU A 244 -6.69 -18.77 -29.53
C GLU A 244 -6.70 -17.30 -29.96
N GLY A 245 -7.84 -16.86 -30.50
CA GLY A 245 -8.05 -15.49 -30.96
C GLY A 245 -7.95 -14.49 -29.81
N GLN A 246 -8.61 -14.77 -28.69
CA GLN A 246 -8.54 -13.90 -27.51
C GLN A 246 -7.13 -13.86 -26.91
N THR A 247 -6.43 -14.99 -26.83
CA THR A 247 -5.05 -15.06 -26.32
C THR A 247 -4.12 -14.22 -27.17
N ARG A 248 -4.18 -14.39 -28.50
CA ARG A 248 -3.35 -13.64 -29.44
C ARG A 248 -3.63 -12.15 -29.39
N GLN A 249 -4.91 -11.77 -29.33
CA GLN A 249 -5.30 -10.37 -29.24
C GLN A 249 -4.89 -9.74 -27.90
N ALA A 250 -5.05 -10.46 -26.78
CA ALA A 250 -4.62 -9.98 -25.47
C ALA A 250 -3.10 -9.74 -25.43
N LEU A 251 -2.30 -10.63 -26.04
CA LEU A 251 -0.85 -10.47 -26.14
C LEU A 251 -0.42 -9.33 -27.08
N ASN A 252 -1.14 -9.12 -28.19
CA ASN A 252 -0.94 -7.95 -29.06
C ASN A 252 -1.26 -6.65 -28.33
N ASN A 253 -2.39 -6.60 -27.63
CA ASN A 253 -2.77 -5.44 -26.81
C ASN A 253 -1.74 -5.18 -25.72
N LEU A 254 -1.27 -6.22 -25.03
CA LEU A 254 -0.21 -6.13 -24.04
C LEU A 254 1.06 -5.52 -24.66
N LYS A 255 1.49 -6.01 -25.83
CA LYS A 255 2.63 -5.46 -26.55
C LYS A 255 2.46 -3.96 -26.84
N SER A 256 1.32 -3.54 -27.37
CA SER A 256 1.03 -2.12 -27.64
C SER A 256 1.03 -1.25 -26.39
N ILE A 257 0.57 -1.76 -25.24
CA ILE A 257 0.65 -1.04 -23.95
C ILE A 257 2.10 -0.93 -23.48
N LEU A 258 2.89 -2.01 -23.59
CA LEU A 258 4.30 -2.01 -23.22
C LEU A 258 5.09 -1.00 -24.05
N GLU A 259 4.87 -0.96 -25.37
CA GLU A 259 5.53 -0.02 -26.28
C GLU A 259 5.16 1.43 -25.96
N ALA A 260 3.89 1.73 -25.68
CA ALA A 260 3.45 3.06 -25.21
C ALA A 260 4.09 3.46 -23.87
N GLY A 261 4.47 2.46 -23.06
CA GLY A 261 5.18 2.62 -21.80
C GLY A 261 6.69 2.62 -21.92
N GLU A 262 7.28 2.68 -23.13
CA GLU A 262 8.73 2.61 -23.37
C GLU A 262 9.38 1.28 -22.90
N SER A 263 8.61 0.18 -22.98
CA SER A 263 9.03 -1.19 -22.68
C SER A 263 8.83 -2.09 -23.92
N SER A 264 8.98 -3.41 -23.74
CA SER A 264 8.74 -4.43 -24.76
C SER A 264 8.39 -5.77 -24.10
N LEU A 265 8.05 -6.78 -24.90
CA LEU A 265 7.81 -8.15 -24.39
C LEU A 265 9.04 -8.74 -23.69
N GLN A 266 10.25 -8.40 -24.13
CA GLN A 266 11.51 -8.80 -23.46
C GLN A 266 11.69 -8.10 -22.11
N GLY A 267 11.06 -6.95 -21.91
CA GLY A 267 11.09 -6.23 -20.63
C GLY A 267 10.14 -6.80 -19.58
N VAL A 268 9.29 -7.78 -19.94
CA VAL A 268 8.31 -8.38 -19.02
C VAL A 268 9.00 -9.32 -18.06
N LEU A 269 8.84 -9.06 -16.76
CA LEU A 269 9.40 -9.86 -15.68
C LEU A 269 8.43 -10.94 -15.18
N LYS A 270 7.15 -10.60 -15.12
CA LYS A 270 6.09 -11.45 -14.54
C LYS A 270 4.80 -11.29 -15.33
N THR A 271 4.13 -12.39 -15.61
CA THR A 271 2.74 -12.41 -16.11
C THR A 271 1.83 -13.22 -15.20
N THR A 272 0.57 -12.81 -15.08
CA THR A 272 -0.49 -13.66 -14.51
C THR A 272 -1.54 -13.86 -15.59
N ILE A 273 -1.90 -15.12 -15.83
CA ILE A 273 -2.89 -15.53 -16.82
C ILE A 273 -4.09 -16.10 -16.08
N LEU A 274 -5.24 -15.46 -16.27
CA LEU A 274 -6.52 -15.87 -15.71
C LEU A 274 -7.32 -16.55 -16.82
N LEU A 275 -7.78 -17.77 -16.59
CA LEU A 275 -8.59 -18.55 -17.56
C LEU A 275 -9.97 -18.85 -17.00
N THR A 276 -10.97 -19.01 -17.86
CA THR A 276 -12.29 -19.52 -17.45
C THR A 276 -12.37 -21.05 -17.43
N SER A 277 -11.50 -21.72 -18.19
CA SER A 277 -11.32 -23.18 -18.17
C SER A 277 -9.82 -23.54 -18.20
N MET A 278 -9.38 -24.48 -17.36
CA MET A 278 -8.02 -25.03 -17.44
C MET A 278 -7.80 -25.94 -18.65
N ASP A 279 -8.87 -26.43 -19.30
CA ASP A 279 -8.78 -27.27 -20.50
C ASP A 279 -8.15 -26.51 -21.68
N ASP A 280 -8.26 -25.18 -21.65
CA ASP A 280 -7.69 -24.26 -22.64
C ASP A 280 -6.16 -24.06 -22.48
N PHE A 281 -5.57 -24.49 -21.37
CA PHE A 281 -4.17 -24.22 -21.04
C PHE A 281 -3.16 -24.67 -22.12
N PRO A 282 -3.27 -25.86 -22.75
CA PRO A 282 -2.35 -26.27 -23.82
C PRO A 282 -2.40 -25.33 -25.02
N CYS A 283 -3.60 -24.89 -25.38
CA CYS A 283 -3.86 -23.99 -26.50
C CYS A 283 -3.29 -22.60 -26.24
N VAL A 284 -3.54 -22.05 -25.03
CA VAL A 284 -2.99 -20.77 -24.58
C VAL A 284 -1.45 -20.80 -24.57
N ASN A 285 -0.84 -21.89 -24.11
CA ASN A 285 0.63 -22.02 -24.08
C ASN A 285 1.25 -22.00 -25.47
N LYS A 286 0.60 -22.63 -26.46
CA LYS A 286 1.07 -22.63 -27.84
C LYS A 286 1.15 -21.21 -28.38
N VAL A 287 0.09 -20.41 -28.20
CA VAL A 287 0.07 -19.01 -28.63
C VAL A 287 1.06 -18.17 -27.81
N TYR A 288 1.12 -18.35 -26.49
CA TYR A 288 2.02 -17.61 -25.60
C TYR A 288 3.50 -17.78 -25.99
N ALA A 289 3.91 -18.98 -26.40
CA ALA A 289 5.27 -19.29 -26.84
C ALA A 289 5.68 -18.59 -28.15
N GLU A 290 4.72 -18.05 -28.91
CA GLU A 290 5.02 -17.24 -30.10
C GLU A 290 5.41 -15.80 -29.75
N PHE A 291 5.04 -15.31 -28.56
CA PHE A 291 5.26 -13.93 -28.12
C PHE A 291 6.45 -13.78 -27.19
N PHE A 292 6.72 -14.78 -26.36
CA PHE A 292 7.83 -14.77 -25.41
C PHE A 292 8.89 -15.79 -25.82
N THR A 293 10.15 -15.40 -25.71
CA THR A 293 11.33 -16.26 -25.91
C THR A 293 12.14 -16.34 -24.62
N GLU A 294 13.08 -17.28 -24.53
CA GLU A 294 13.99 -17.33 -23.37
C GLU A 294 14.83 -16.04 -23.28
N VAL A 295 15.05 -15.48 -22.08
CA VAL A 295 14.55 -15.92 -20.76
C VAL A 295 13.08 -15.55 -20.58
N TYR A 296 12.22 -16.55 -20.32
CA TYR A 296 10.78 -16.35 -20.18
C TYR A 296 10.41 -15.55 -18.92
N PRO A 297 9.31 -14.77 -18.93
CA PRO A 297 8.79 -14.16 -17.70
C PRO A 297 8.43 -15.20 -16.66
N ALA A 298 8.56 -14.85 -15.38
CA ALA A 298 7.89 -15.59 -14.32
C ALA A 298 6.38 -15.62 -14.62
N ARG A 299 5.69 -16.70 -14.27
CA ARG A 299 4.29 -16.89 -14.66
C ARG A 299 3.46 -17.57 -13.58
N SER A 300 2.22 -17.10 -13.43
CA SER A 300 1.17 -17.78 -12.68
C SER A 300 -0.04 -17.95 -13.59
N THR A 301 -0.60 -19.16 -13.66
CA THR A 301 -1.77 -19.43 -14.50
C THR A 301 -2.76 -20.27 -13.70
N PHE A 302 -4.00 -19.83 -13.64
CA PHE A 302 -5.05 -20.52 -12.91
C PHE A 302 -6.43 -20.14 -13.46
N GLN A 303 -7.40 -21.02 -13.19
CA GLN A 303 -8.78 -20.82 -13.57
C GLN A 303 -9.53 -19.96 -12.54
N VAL A 304 -10.38 -19.07 -13.04
CA VAL A 304 -11.30 -18.22 -12.28
C VAL A 304 -12.74 -18.49 -12.70
N VAL A 305 -13.70 -18.13 -11.85
CA VAL A 305 -15.13 -18.36 -12.11
C VAL A 305 -15.63 -17.55 -13.30
N LYS A 306 -15.20 -16.28 -13.42
CA LYS A 306 -15.66 -15.37 -14.46
C LYS A 306 -14.67 -14.24 -14.69
N LEU A 307 -14.59 -13.79 -15.93
CA LEU A 307 -13.82 -12.60 -16.34
C LEU A 307 -14.76 -11.49 -16.84
N PRO A 308 -14.31 -10.22 -16.87
CA PRO A 308 -15.08 -9.12 -17.43
C PRO A 308 -15.51 -9.41 -18.87
N LEU A 309 -16.70 -8.93 -19.26
CA LEU A 309 -17.26 -9.10 -20.61
C LEU A 309 -17.39 -10.56 -21.08
N ASN A 310 -17.41 -11.53 -20.15
CA ASN A 310 -17.37 -12.97 -20.46
C ASN A 310 -16.16 -13.38 -21.32
N ALA A 311 -15.03 -12.71 -21.14
CA ALA A 311 -13.77 -13.14 -21.75
C ALA A 311 -13.40 -14.56 -21.28
N LEU A 312 -12.64 -15.27 -22.12
CA LEU A 312 -12.11 -16.60 -21.82
C LEU A 312 -10.76 -16.51 -21.12
N ILE A 313 -10.00 -15.44 -21.39
CA ILE A 313 -8.65 -15.19 -20.90
C ILE A 313 -8.43 -13.70 -20.57
N GLU A 314 -7.67 -13.45 -19.52
CA GLU A 314 -7.15 -12.13 -19.13
C GLU A 314 -5.67 -12.26 -18.74
N ILE A 315 -4.83 -11.32 -19.18
CA ILE A 315 -3.38 -11.34 -18.94
C ILE A 315 -2.94 -10.02 -18.32
N GLU A 316 -2.35 -10.05 -17.13
CA GLU A 316 -1.64 -8.90 -16.54
C GLU A 316 -0.13 -9.11 -16.60
N ALA A 317 0.63 -8.01 -16.53
CA ALA A 317 2.08 -8.07 -16.61
C ALA A 317 2.77 -6.99 -15.75
N ILE A 318 3.98 -7.34 -15.29
CA ILE A 318 4.94 -6.39 -14.71
C ILE A 318 6.16 -6.38 -15.61
N ALA A 319 6.58 -5.20 -16.04
CA ALA A 319 7.70 -5.01 -16.95
C ALA A 319 8.66 -3.91 -16.47
N LEU A 320 9.86 -3.87 -17.05
CA LEU A 320 10.83 -2.81 -16.86
C LEU A 320 10.95 -1.94 -18.11
N ILE A 321 11.23 -0.67 -17.90
CA ILE A 321 11.62 0.26 -18.97
C ILE A 321 13.14 0.40 -19.03
N GLY A 322 13.68 0.67 -20.22
CA GLY A 322 15.12 0.96 -20.39
C GLY A 322 16.05 -0.25 -20.38
N ILE A 323 15.54 -1.47 -20.56
CA ILE A 323 16.36 -2.63 -20.93
C ILE A 323 16.73 -2.45 -22.41
N LYS A 324 17.78 -1.66 -22.68
CA LYS A 324 18.48 -1.75 -23.95
C LYS A 324 19.47 -2.89 -23.83
N GLU A 325 19.46 -3.83 -24.77
CA GLU A 325 20.58 -4.72 -24.95
C GLU A 325 21.86 -3.88 -25.03
N VAL A 326 22.74 -4.05 -24.05
CA VAL A 326 24.11 -3.59 -24.19
C VAL A 326 24.75 -4.58 -25.16
N ALA A 327 24.63 -4.33 -26.45
CA ALA A 327 25.48 -5.00 -27.41
C ALA A 327 26.93 -4.72 -26.98
N CYS A 328 27.70 -5.78 -26.68
CA CYS A 328 29.12 -5.59 -26.39
C CYS A 328 29.75 -4.89 -27.60
N PRO A 329 30.47 -3.77 -27.42
CA PRO A 329 31.19 -3.12 -28.51
C PRO A 329 32.25 -4.01 -29.17
N CYS A 330 32.50 -5.20 -28.61
CA CYS A 330 33.57 -6.11 -28.95
C CYS A 330 33.26 -7.15 -30.04
N SER A 331 32.07 -7.15 -30.65
CA SER A 331 31.66 -8.17 -31.63
C SER A 331 31.52 -7.66 -33.07
N ARG A 332 32.49 -6.89 -33.58
CA ARG A 332 32.64 -6.59 -35.01
C ARG A 332 34.05 -6.83 -35.49
#